data_AF-A0A427M9K0-F1
#
_entry.id   AF-A0A427M9K0-F1
#
_cell.length_a   1.000
_cell.length_b   1.000
_cell.length_c   1.000
_cell.angle_alpha   90.00
_cell.angle_beta   90.00
_cell.angle_gamma   90.00
#
_symmetry.space_group_name_H-M   'P 1'
#
loop_
_entity.id
_entity.type
_entity.pdbx_description
1 polymer ?
#
loop_
_entity_poly.entity_id
_entity_poly.type
_entity_poly.pdbx_seq_one_letter_code
_entity_poly.pdbx_strand_id
1 'polypeptide(L)'
;MKALLRIFRPSRKLTIIIGGVALLAGVSGGAAVYVGKGRLIGSSDGVYGLECSDVNLVTIKKQDHIWVRKYIKTEPTDGMTRVKTALRVAQAVYAAQKPDLVQVVVLDENGPTLRADIRGRAIGADVVYIPHPDKTVPGLDDKPYTARYYDGKANESGLFFGERIDLPADEIAMISAGFKDPEDCVDPVAVASTKNEEKGKEKKPAGGGHGAAPATVSEAAPAAESAGADMVAEEPAEEPPPKTH
;
A
#
# COMPACT_ATOMS: atom_id res chain seq x y z
N MET A 1 36.46 -47.37 7.12
CA MET A 1 36.58 -45.98 6.63
C MET A 1 36.38 -45.00 7.80
N LYS A 2 37.38 -44.83 8.68
CA LYS A 2 37.32 -43.93 9.86
C LYS A 2 38.74 -43.42 10.17
N ALA A 3 39.33 -42.62 9.28
CA ALA A 3 40.68 -42.09 9.54
C ALA A 3 41.09 -40.85 8.70
N LEU A 4 40.16 -40.04 8.17
CA LEU A 4 40.56 -38.89 7.32
C LEU A 4 39.94 -37.53 7.67
N LEU A 5 39.20 -37.38 8.79
CA LEU A 5 38.54 -36.12 9.17
C LEU A 5 39.16 -35.45 10.40
N ARG A 6 40.49 -35.40 10.52
CA ARG A 6 41.15 -34.74 11.68
C ARG A 6 42.29 -33.77 11.34
N ILE A 7 42.37 -33.26 10.12
CA ILE A 7 43.44 -32.30 9.74
C ILE A 7 42.96 -30.88 9.45
N PHE A 8 41.67 -30.63 9.26
CA PHE A 8 41.18 -29.25 9.17
C PHE A 8 40.59 -28.80 10.51
N ARG A 9 41.42 -28.17 11.34
CA ARG A 9 40.93 -27.19 12.32
C ARG A 9 40.64 -25.90 11.53
N PRO A 10 39.39 -25.57 11.17
CA PRO A 10 39.12 -24.33 10.48
C PRO A 10 39.51 -23.18 11.41
N SER A 11 40.52 -22.41 11.02
CA SER A 11 40.87 -21.16 11.68
C SER A 11 39.61 -20.31 11.82
N ARG A 12 39.38 -19.70 13.00
CA ARG A 12 38.24 -18.79 13.25
C ARG A 12 38.06 -17.74 12.15
N LYS A 13 39.15 -17.36 11.47
CA LYS A 13 39.14 -16.41 10.36
C LYS A 13 38.50 -16.99 9.10
N LEU A 14 38.68 -18.28 8.82
CA LEU A 14 38.12 -18.95 7.65
C LEU A 14 36.60 -19.16 7.78
N THR A 15 36.11 -19.46 8.98
CA THR A 15 34.66 -19.54 9.26
C THR A 15 33.97 -18.18 9.16
N ILE A 16 34.63 -17.09 9.55
CA ILE A 16 34.10 -15.73 9.38
C ILE A 16 34.05 -15.34 7.90
N ILE A 17 35.06 -15.69 7.11
CA ILE A 17 35.08 -15.38 5.67
C ILE A 17 34.03 -16.19 4.92
N ILE A 18 33.95 -17.51 5.16
CA ILE A 18 32.95 -18.36 4.49
C ILE A 18 31.53 -18.03 4.96
N GLY A 19 31.34 -17.76 6.26
CA GLY A 19 30.06 -17.28 6.80
C GLY A 19 29.67 -15.91 6.24
N GLY A 20 30.63 -15.00 6.08
CA GLY A 20 30.41 -13.67 5.49
C GLY A 20 30.04 -13.73 4.01
N VAL A 21 30.69 -14.60 3.22
CA VAL A 21 30.36 -14.79 1.80
C VAL A 21 29.00 -15.49 1.62
N ALA A 22 28.65 -16.44 2.49
CA ALA A 22 27.33 -17.06 2.48
C ALA A 22 26.22 -16.08 2.89
N LEU A 23 26.49 -15.18 3.86
CA LEU A 23 25.57 -14.09 4.22
C LEU A 23 25.39 -13.08 3.10
N LEU A 24 26.44 -12.75 2.35
CA LEU A 24 26.36 -11.81 1.22
C LEU A 24 25.69 -12.40 -0.03
N ALA A 25 25.89 -13.69 -0.31
CA ALA A 25 25.22 -14.38 -1.43
C ALA A 25 23.75 -14.76 -1.11
N GLY A 26 23.41 -14.94 0.17
CA GLY A 26 22.03 -15.21 0.61
C GLY A 26 21.10 -14.00 0.47
N VAL A 27 21.64 -12.78 0.57
CA VAL A 27 20.84 -11.54 0.45
C VAL A 27 20.63 -11.13 -1.02
N SER A 28 21.56 -11.44 -1.94
CA SER A 28 21.45 -11.04 -3.34
C SER A 28 20.66 -12.01 -4.23
N GLY A 29 20.34 -13.21 -3.76
CA GLY A 29 19.61 -14.22 -4.55
C GLY A 29 18.09 -14.04 -4.58
N GLY A 30 17.50 -13.39 -3.57
CA GLY A 30 16.04 -13.25 -3.46
C GLY A 30 15.44 -12.21 -4.42
N ALA A 31 16.14 -11.11 -4.66
CA ALA A 31 15.61 -10.00 -5.47
C ALA A 31 15.48 -10.36 -6.97
N ALA A 32 16.42 -11.13 -7.52
CA ALA A 32 16.37 -11.53 -8.93
C ALA A 32 15.21 -12.50 -9.24
N VAL A 33 14.81 -13.35 -8.28
CA VAL A 33 13.65 -14.25 -8.45
C VAL A 33 12.34 -13.46 -8.33
N TYR A 34 12.27 -12.46 -7.45
CA TYR A 34 11.09 -11.61 -7.29
C TYR A 34 10.87 -10.66 -8.49
N VAL A 35 11.95 -10.09 -9.03
CA VAL A 35 11.90 -9.20 -10.21
C VAL A 35 11.77 -9.99 -11.53
N GLY A 36 12.27 -11.23 -11.59
CA GLY A 36 12.20 -12.09 -12.78
C GLY A 36 10.84 -12.75 -13.00
N LYS A 37 10.08 -13.01 -11.93
CA LYS A 37 8.76 -13.65 -12.05
C LYS A 37 7.75 -12.75 -12.78
N GLY A 38 7.77 -11.44 -12.51
CA GLY A 38 6.88 -10.46 -13.15
C GLY A 38 7.13 -10.19 -14.65
N ARG A 39 8.21 -10.72 -15.23
CA ARG A 39 8.47 -10.65 -16.70
C ARG A 39 8.40 -11.99 -17.42
N LEU A 40 8.34 -13.10 -16.68
CA LEU A 40 8.30 -14.45 -17.25
C LEU A 40 6.90 -15.08 -17.19
N ILE A 41 6.02 -14.57 -16.33
CA ILE A 41 4.62 -14.97 -16.30
C ILE A 41 3.86 -13.91 -17.09
N GLY A 42 3.36 -14.30 -18.26
CA GLY A 42 2.59 -13.42 -19.14
C GLY A 42 1.50 -12.70 -18.34
N SER A 43 1.31 -11.43 -18.65
CA SER A 43 0.32 -10.57 -18.02
C SER A 43 -1.02 -11.30 -18.01
N SER A 44 -1.51 -11.57 -16.80
CA SER A 44 -2.69 -12.40 -16.57
C SER A 44 -3.98 -11.61 -16.82
N ASP A 45 -3.93 -10.79 -17.87
CA ASP A 45 -4.95 -9.82 -18.27
C ASP A 45 -6.15 -10.61 -18.79
N GLY A 46 -7.09 -10.91 -17.89
CA GLY A 46 -8.36 -11.52 -18.27
C GLY A 46 -8.99 -12.34 -17.15
N VAL A 47 -8.19 -13.14 -16.45
CA VAL A 47 -8.66 -13.96 -15.33
C VAL A 47 -8.41 -13.27 -13.99
N TYR A 48 -7.29 -12.56 -13.84
CA TYR A 48 -6.77 -12.06 -12.56
C TYR A 48 -6.93 -10.53 -12.37
N GLY A 49 -7.60 -9.85 -13.30
CA GLY A 49 -7.65 -8.39 -13.33
C GLY A 49 -6.48 -7.79 -14.11
N LEU A 50 -6.19 -6.52 -13.87
CA LEU A 50 -5.07 -5.79 -14.48
C LEU A 50 -3.89 -5.67 -13.52
N GLU A 51 -2.75 -5.29 -14.09
CA GLU A 51 -1.63 -4.71 -13.36
C GLU A 51 -2.08 -3.47 -12.57
N CYS A 52 -1.51 -3.31 -11.38
CA CYS A 52 -1.88 -2.23 -10.47
C CYS A 52 -0.69 -1.76 -9.66
N SER A 53 -0.74 -0.50 -9.22
CA SER A 53 0.28 0.11 -8.38
C SER A 53 -0.28 0.49 -7.02
N ASP A 54 0.54 0.33 -5.97
CA ASP A 54 0.17 0.73 -4.62
C ASP A 54 0.21 2.24 -4.43
N VAL A 55 -0.85 2.80 -3.87
CA VAL A 55 -0.92 4.21 -3.44
C VAL A 55 -0.64 4.32 -1.96
N ASN A 56 -1.39 3.58 -1.14
CA ASN A 56 -1.29 3.65 0.30
C ASN A 56 -1.84 2.37 0.93
N LEU A 57 -1.23 1.92 2.02
CA LEU A 57 -1.68 0.82 2.84
C LEU A 57 -1.81 1.29 4.28
N VAL A 58 -3.00 1.13 4.84
CA VAL A 58 -3.33 1.57 6.19
C VAL A 58 -3.73 0.36 6.99
N THR A 59 -2.89 -0.03 7.94
CA THR A 59 -3.22 -1.04 8.94
C THR A 59 -3.81 -0.37 10.16
N ILE A 60 -5.06 -0.68 10.46
CA ILE A 60 -5.82 -0.17 11.61
C ILE A 60 -5.93 -1.31 12.60
N LYS A 61 -5.43 -1.09 13.82
CA LYS A 61 -5.64 -2.01 14.94
C LYS A 61 -6.79 -1.48 15.78
N LYS A 62 -7.90 -2.21 15.83
CA LYS A 62 -9.07 -1.84 16.63
C LYS A 62 -9.37 -2.97 17.59
N GLN A 63 -9.22 -2.71 18.88
CA GLN A 63 -9.29 -3.74 19.93
C GLN A 63 -8.30 -4.87 19.60
N ASP A 64 -8.81 -6.09 19.40
CA ASP A 64 -8.04 -7.29 19.06
C ASP A 64 -8.10 -7.64 17.56
N HIS A 65 -8.66 -6.76 16.72
CA HIS A 65 -8.78 -6.98 15.29
C HIS A 65 -7.80 -6.12 14.48
N ILE A 66 -7.24 -6.72 13.43
CA ILE A 66 -6.37 -6.08 12.46
C ILE A 66 -7.16 -5.86 11.17
N TRP A 67 -7.32 -4.60 10.78
CA TRP A 67 -7.96 -4.23 9.52
C TRP A 67 -6.91 -3.63 8.59
N VAL A 68 -6.87 -4.10 7.35
CA VAL A 68 -6.00 -3.54 6.32
C VAL A 68 -6.87 -2.84 5.30
N ARG A 69 -6.68 -1.54 5.13
CA ARG A 69 -7.26 -0.78 4.03
C ARG A 69 -6.17 -0.41 3.04
N LYS A 70 -6.28 -0.93 1.82
CA LYS A 70 -5.32 -0.74 0.75
C LYS A 70 -5.94 0.08 -0.37
N TYR A 71 -5.18 1.04 -0.89
CA TYR A 71 -5.55 1.90 -2.01
C TYR A 71 -4.63 1.59 -3.18
N ILE A 72 -5.22 1.26 -4.32
CA ILE A 72 -4.49 0.86 -5.52
C ILE A 72 -4.93 1.71 -6.72
N LYS A 73 -4.05 1.86 -7.70
CA LYS A 73 -4.34 2.47 -8.99
C LYS A 73 -4.27 1.45 -10.10
N THR A 74 -5.15 1.59 -11.08
CA THR A 74 -5.18 0.78 -12.31
C THR A 74 -5.31 1.69 -13.52
N GLU A 75 -4.89 1.21 -14.68
CA GLU A 75 -5.20 1.85 -15.95
C GLU A 75 -6.72 1.95 -16.18
N PRO A 76 -7.19 2.92 -16.99
CA PRO A 76 -8.62 3.10 -17.28
C PRO A 76 -9.25 1.85 -17.90
N THR A 77 -10.14 1.20 -17.15
CA THR A 77 -10.75 -0.09 -17.53
C THR A 77 -12.26 -0.14 -17.23
N ASP A 78 -12.88 -1.30 -17.38
CA ASP A 78 -14.28 -1.55 -16.99
C ASP A 78 -14.43 -1.86 -15.50
N GLY A 79 -15.67 -1.74 -15.00
CA GLY A 79 -15.98 -1.93 -13.59
C GLY A 79 -15.68 -3.32 -13.05
N MET A 80 -15.96 -4.36 -13.84
CA MET A 80 -15.76 -5.74 -13.44
C MET A 80 -14.27 -6.08 -13.35
N THR A 81 -13.46 -5.57 -14.29
CA THR A 81 -12.01 -5.73 -14.28
C THR A 81 -11.38 -5.06 -13.05
N ARG A 82 -11.88 -3.89 -12.63
CA ARG A 82 -11.48 -3.28 -11.34
C ARG A 82 -11.80 -4.19 -10.15
N VAL A 83 -12.99 -4.78 -10.11
CA VAL A 83 -13.39 -5.68 -9.03
C VAL A 83 -12.52 -6.94 -8.99
N LYS A 84 -12.27 -7.58 -10.14
CA LYS A 84 -11.38 -8.75 -10.23
C LYS A 84 -9.99 -8.43 -9.67
N THR A 85 -9.44 -7.28 -10.06
CA THR A 85 -8.14 -6.80 -9.57
C THR A 85 -8.16 -6.61 -8.05
N ALA A 86 -9.20 -5.95 -7.53
CA ALA A 86 -9.34 -5.72 -6.09
C ALA A 86 -9.51 -7.01 -5.28
N LEU A 87 -10.27 -7.99 -5.79
CA LEU A 87 -10.45 -9.29 -5.14
C LEU A 87 -9.14 -10.09 -5.11
N ARG A 88 -8.39 -10.12 -6.23
CA ARG A 88 -7.05 -10.72 -6.28
C ARG A 88 -6.15 -10.11 -5.19
N VAL A 89 -6.07 -8.78 -5.14
CA VAL A 89 -5.23 -8.06 -4.18
C VAL A 89 -5.70 -8.31 -2.74
N ALA A 90 -7.01 -8.35 -2.50
CA ALA A 90 -7.55 -8.63 -1.17
C ALA A 90 -7.12 -10.01 -0.65
N GLN A 91 -7.16 -11.02 -1.50
CA GLN A 91 -6.68 -12.37 -1.18
C GLN A 91 -5.16 -12.41 -0.96
N ALA A 92 -4.39 -11.70 -1.79
CA ALA A 92 -2.93 -11.61 -1.64
C ALA A 92 -2.53 -10.97 -0.30
N VAL A 93 -3.17 -9.85 0.06
CA VAL A 93 -2.99 -9.17 1.35
C VAL A 93 -3.35 -10.09 2.51
N TYR A 94 -4.46 -10.83 2.39
CA TYR A 94 -4.85 -11.80 3.41
C TYR A 94 -3.83 -12.93 3.57
N ALA A 95 -3.36 -13.51 2.46
CA ALA A 95 -2.36 -14.57 2.50
C ALA A 95 -1.05 -14.11 3.16
N ALA A 96 -0.66 -12.85 2.96
CA ALA A 96 0.57 -12.28 3.53
C ALA A 96 0.45 -11.91 5.01
N GLN A 97 -0.64 -11.26 5.42
CA GLN A 97 -0.76 -10.63 6.75
C GLN A 97 -1.78 -11.28 7.68
N LYS A 98 -2.72 -12.08 7.13
CA LYS A 98 -3.86 -12.68 7.84
C LYS A 98 -4.64 -11.71 8.75
N PRO A 99 -5.04 -10.51 8.26
CA PRO A 99 -5.91 -9.61 9.00
C PRO A 99 -7.34 -10.15 9.07
N ASP A 100 -8.13 -9.62 10.00
CA ASP A 100 -9.55 -9.95 10.17
C ASP A 100 -10.43 -9.29 9.10
N LEU A 101 -9.96 -8.18 8.51
CA LEU A 101 -10.62 -7.48 7.42
C LEU A 101 -9.61 -6.92 6.44
N VAL A 102 -9.86 -7.13 5.15
CA VAL A 102 -9.16 -6.45 4.06
C VAL A 102 -10.14 -5.63 3.25
N GLN A 103 -9.87 -4.34 3.11
CA GLN A 103 -10.60 -3.46 2.20
C GLN A 103 -9.66 -2.96 1.11
N VAL A 104 -9.98 -3.24 -0.14
CA VAL A 104 -9.21 -2.77 -1.30
C VAL A 104 -10.04 -1.76 -2.08
N VAL A 105 -9.52 -0.55 -2.20
CA VAL A 105 -10.14 0.57 -2.91
C VAL A 105 -9.35 0.81 -4.19
N VAL A 106 -10.04 0.78 -5.32
CA VAL A 106 -9.45 1.01 -6.65
C VAL A 106 -9.71 2.43 -7.10
N LEU A 107 -8.64 3.11 -7.48
CA LEU A 107 -8.63 4.46 -8.01
C LEU A 107 -8.21 4.42 -9.48
N ASP A 108 -8.59 5.44 -10.23
CA ASP A 108 -8.03 5.69 -11.55
C ASP A 108 -6.56 6.09 -11.45
N GLU A 109 -5.80 5.90 -12.52
CA GLU A 109 -4.43 6.40 -12.66
C GLU A 109 -4.34 7.90 -12.33
N ASN A 110 -5.31 8.70 -12.82
CA ASN A 110 -5.43 10.14 -12.56
C ASN A 110 -6.11 10.46 -11.22
N GLY A 111 -6.49 9.44 -10.45
CA GLY A 111 -7.18 9.59 -9.18
C GLY A 111 -6.31 10.22 -8.08
N PRO A 112 -6.94 10.76 -7.03
CA PRO A 112 -6.24 11.40 -5.92
C PRO A 112 -5.36 10.41 -5.14
N THR A 113 -4.21 10.86 -4.66
CA THR A 113 -3.31 10.08 -3.80
C THR A 113 -3.41 10.48 -2.33
N LEU A 114 -3.88 11.69 -2.05
CA LEU A 114 -4.10 12.18 -0.69
C LEU A 114 -5.34 11.53 -0.09
N ARG A 115 -5.18 10.91 1.08
CA ARG A 115 -6.26 10.19 1.78
C ARG A 115 -7.52 11.03 1.97
N ALA A 116 -7.38 12.34 2.21
CA ALA A 116 -8.51 13.24 2.37
C ALA A 116 -9.41 13.23 1.13
N ASP A 117 -8.84 13.14 -0.06
CA ASP A 117 -9.54 13.27 -1.34
C ASP A 117 -10.01 11.92 -1.90
N ILE A 118 -9.56 10.80 -1.32
CA ILE A 118 -10.03 9.46 -1.68
C ILE A 118 -11.41 9.19 -1.07
N ARG A 119 -12.45 9.74 -1.71
CA ARG A 119 -13.85 9.60 -1.29
C ARG A 119 -14.82 9.75 -2.45
N GLY A 120 -16.04 9.25 -2.27
CA GLY A 120 -17.13 9.40 -3.23
C GLY A 120 -16.74 8.89 -4.61
N ARG A 121 -16.87 9.74 -5.63
CA ARG A 121 -16.62 9.39 -7.04
C ARG A 121 -15.15 9.15 -7.39
N ALA A 122 -14.20 9.45 -6.51
CA ALA A 122 -12.80 9.07 -6.74
C ALA A 122 -12.56 7.55 -6.65
N ILE A 123 -13.51 6.82 -6.04
CA ILE A 123 -13.43 5.37 -5.85
C ILE A 123 -14.14 4.68 -7.01
N GLY A 124 -13.40 3.94 -7.83
CA GLY A 124 -13.95 3.22 -8.98
C GLY A 124 -14.46 1.83 -8.67
N ALA A 125 -13.84 1.18 -7.68
CA ALA A 125 -14.31 -0.06 -7.07
C ALA A 125 -13.88 -0.13 -5.60
N ASP A 126 -14.67 -0.80 -4.79
CA ASP A 126 -14.39 -1.07 -3.37
C ASP A 126 -14.77 -2.52 -3.06
N VAL A 127 -13.81 -3.27 -2.55
CA VAL A 127 -13.96 -4.67 -2.18
C VAL A 127 -13.60 -4.83 -0.73
N VAL A 128 -14.48 -5.46 0.04
CA VAL A 128 -14.22 -5.85 1.42
C VAL A 128 -14.22 -7.37 1.49
N TYR A 129 -13.14 -7.93 2.03
CA TYR A 129 -12.97 -9.35 2.31
C TYR A 129 -12.85 -9.56 3.83
N ILE A 130 -13.75 -10.39 4.36
CA ILE A 130 -13.83 -10.81 5.75
C ILE A 130 -13.65 -12.35 5.76
N PRO A 131 -12.44 -12.85 6.07
CA PRO A 131 -12.14 -14.29 6.00
C PRO A 131 -12.93 -15.14 7.00
N HIS A 132 -13.28 -14.54 8.16
CA HIS A 132 -13.97 -15.20 9.27
C HIS A 132 -15.10 -14.32 9.79
N PRO A 133 -16.24 -14.21 9.08
CA PRO A 133 -17.35 -13.35 9.50
C PRO A 133 -18.00 -13.82 10.81
N ASP A 134 -17.90 -15.11 11.11
CA ASP A 134 -18.32 -15.76 12.36
C ASP A 134 -17.50 -15.33 13.57
N LYS A 135 -16.24 -14.97 13.36
CA LYS A 135 -15.35 -14.37 14.38
C LYS A 135 -15.60 -12.87 14.41
N THR A 136 -16.84 -12.55 14.76
CA THR A 136 -17.48 -11.24 14.84
C THR A 136 -16.52 -10.07 14.99
N VAL A 137 -16.48 -9.23 13.96
CA VAL A 137 -16.04 -7.85 14.08
C VAL A 137 -17.29 -7.00 14.34
N PRO A 138 -17.46 -6.38 15.52
CA PRO A 138 -18.68 -5.67 15.86
C PRO A 138 -19.00 -4.53 14.89
N GLY A 139 -20.20 -4.54 14.31
CA GLY A 139 -20.72 -3.47 13.45
C GLY A 139 -20.38 -3.60 11.95
N LEU A 140 -19.93 -4.76 11.50
CA LEU A 140 -19.74 -5.06 10.07
C LEU A 140 -20.78 -6.05 9.55
N ASP A 141 -20.97 -6.04 8.22
CA ASP A 141 -21.77 -7.03 7.49
C ASP A 141 -21.20 -8.44 7.73
N ASP A 142 -22.06 -9.44 7.85
CA ASP A 142 -21.70 -10.84 8.09
C ASP A 142 -21.31 -11.58 6.80
N LYS A 143 -21.30 -10.88 5.66
CA LYS A 143 -20.84 -11.44 4.38
C LYS A 143 -19.31 -11.55 4.32
N PRO A 144 -18.78 -12.71 3.86
CA PRO A 144 -17.34 -12.88 3.69
C PRO A 144 -16.76 -11.98 2.60
N TYR A 145 -17.57 -11.61 1.60
CA TYR A 145 -17.17 -10.68 0.56
C TYR A 145 -18.28 -9.67 0.30
N THR A 146 -17.88 -8.42 0.09
CA THR A 146 -18.71 -7.41 -0.55
C THR A 146 -17.87 -6.71 -1.62
N ALA A 147 -18.48 -6.41 -2.76
CA ALA A 147 -17.82 -5.72 -3.84
C ALA A 147 -18.80 -4.75 -4.49
N ARG A 148 -18.31 -3.54 -4.77
CA ARG A 148 -19.07 -2.50 -5.45
C ARG A 148 -18.19 -1.76 -6.43
N TYR A 149 -18.78 -1.28 -7.50
CA TYR A 149 -18.07 -0.49 -8.51
C TYR A 149 -19.00 0.52 -9.17
N TYR A 150 -18.40 1.52 -9.83
CA TYR A 150 -19.12 2.38 -10.75
C TYR A 150 -19.01 1.85 -12.18
N ASP A 151 -20.15 1.67 -12.85
CA ASP A 151 -20.23 1.29 -14.26
C ASP A 151 -20.05 2.52 -15.15
N GLY A 152 -18.78 2.86 -15.32
CA GLY A 152 -18.33 3.95 -16.16
C GLY A 152 -16.82 4.13 -16.06
N LYS A 153 -16.26 4.82 -17.04
CA LYS A 153 -14.85 5.20 -17.03
C LYS A 153 -14.64 6.44 -16.17
N ALA A 154 -13.42 6.61 -15.65
CA ALA A 154 -13.05 7.84 -14.98
C ALA A 154 -12.93 9.00 -16.00
N ASN A 155 -13.17 10.22 -15.53
CA ASN A 155 -12.85 11.43 -16.28
C ASN A 155 -11.36 11.80 -16.13
N GLU A 156 -10.94 12.92 -16.73
CA GLU A 156 -9.56 13.44 -16.65
C GLU A 156 -9.08 13.73 -15.21
N SER A 157 -10.01 13.92 -14.26
CA SER A 157 -9.70 14.12 -12.84
C SER A 157 -9.69 12.81 -12.03
N GLY A 158 -9.79 11.66 -12.69
CA GLY A 158 -9.84 10.35 -12.04
C GLY A 158 -11.15 10.06 -11.29
N LEU A 159 -12.23 10.77 -11.62
CA LEU A 159 -13.55 10.60 -10.99
C LEU A 159 -14.44 9.72 -11.86
N PHE A 160 -15.06 8.71 -11.26
CA PHE A 160 -15.95 7.76 -11.92
C PHE A 160 -17.39 8.28 -11.94
N PHE A 161 -17.99 8.33 -13.13
CA PHE A 161 -19.39 8.69 -13.32
C PHE A 161 -20.13 7.49 -13.91
N GLY A 162 -21.35 7.23 -13.43
CA GLY A 162 -22.11 6.05 -13.80
C GLY A 162 -22.97 5.53 -12.65
N GLU A 163 -23.65 4.42 -12.91
CA GLU A 163 -24.42 3.68 -11.92
C GLU A 163 -23.49 2.97 -10.94
N ARG A 164 -23.87 2.94 -9.66
CA ARG A 164 -23.15 2.17 -8.64
C ARG A 164 -23.76 0.78 -8.59
N ILE A 165 -22.96 -0.23 -8.92
CA ILE A 165 -23.38 -1.62 -8.93
C ILE A 165 -22.78 -2.31 -7.70
N ASP A 166 -23.64 -2.93 -6.90
CA ASP A 166 -23.26 -3.84 -5.81
C ASP A 166 -23.35 -5.27 -6.34
N LEU A 167 -22.25 -6.03 -6.24
CA LEU A 167 -22.19 -7.38 -6.77
C LEU A 167 -22.83 -8.41 -5.82
N PRO A 168 -23.57 -9.40 -6.35
CA PRO A 168 -24.06 -10.53 -5.56
C PRO A 168 -22.92 -11.33 -4.94
N ALA A 169 -23.11 -11.82 -3.71
CA ALA A 169 -22.06 -12.52 -2.96
C ALA A 169 -21.62 -13.84 -3.62
N ASP A 170 -22.54 -14.54 -4.26
CA ASP A 170 -22.32 -15.75 -5.04
C ASP A 170 -21.45 -15.49 -6.28
N GLU A 171 -21.69 -14.39 -6.99
CA GLU A 171 -20.84 -13.98 -8.12
C GLU A 171 -19.42 -13.65 -7.65
N ILE A 172 -19.29 -12.90 -6.56
CA ILE A 172 -17.99 -12.57 -5.98
C ILE A 172 -17.23 -13.84 -5.57
N ALA A 173 -17.92 -14.80 -4.94
CA ALA A 173 -17.33 -16.07 -4.53
C ALA A 173 -16.85 -16.90 -5.73
N MET A 174 -17.61 -16.95 -6.83
CA MET A 174 -17.20 -17.63 -8.06
C MET A 174 -15.95 -17.00 -8.67
N ILE A 175 -15.90 -15.66 -8.77
CA ILE A 175 -14.73 -14.94 -9.28
C ILE A 175 -13.52 -15.22 -8.38
N SER A 176 -13.72 -15.09 -7.06
CA SER A 176 -12.67 -15.26 -6.04
C SER A 176 -12.10 -16.67 -5.99
N ALA A 177 -12.91 -17.70 -6.24
CA ALA A 177 -12.47 -19.09 -6.30
C ALA A 177 -11.66 -19.41 -7.56
N GLY A 178 -11.74 -18.58 -8.60
CA GLY A 178 -10.97 -18.72 -9.84
C GLY A 178 -9.48 -18.38 -9.68
N PHE A 179 -9.10 -17.69 -8.60
CA PHE A 179 -7.72 -17.28 -8.37
C PHE A 179 -6.89 -18.43 -7.80
N LYS A 180 -5.88 -18.89 -8.54
CA LYS A 180 -4.98 -19.98 -8.09
C LYS A 180 -3.80 -19.47 -7.27
N ASP A 181 -3.26 -18.32 -7.65
CA ASP A 181 -2.14 -17.65 -6.98
C ASP A 181 -2.38 -16.13 -7.00
N PRO A 182 -3.10 -15.58 -6.01
CA PRO A 182 -3.37 -14.15 -5.98
C PRO A 182 -2.09 -13.38 -5.67
N GLU A 183 -1.64 -12.58 -6.64
CA GLU A 183 -0.50 -11.67 -6.47
C GLU A 183 -0.98 -10.30 -5.98
N ASP A 184 -0.09 -9.54 -5.34
CA ASP A 184 -0.37 -8.16 -4.91
C ASP A 184 -0.07 -7.16 -6.04
N CYS A 185 -0.40 -5.88 -5.86
CA CYS A 185 0.03 -4.81 -6.76
C CYS A 185 1.53 -4.51 -6.62
N VAL A 186 2.10 -3.85 -7.62
CA VAL A 186 3.49 -3.41 -7.61
C VAL A 186 3.64 -2.22 -6.67
N ASP A 187 4.55 -2.34 -5.69
CA ASP A 187 4.96 -1.21 -4.84
C ASP A 187 5.90 -0.27 -5.62
N PRO A 188 5.48 0.96 -5.94
CA PRO A 188 6.31 1.90 -6.72
C PRO A 188 7.60 2.30 -5.99
N VAL A 189 7.65 2.25 -4.65
CA VAL A 189 8.83 2.59 -3.85
C VAL A 189 9.88 1.46 -3.91
N ALA A 190 9.42 0.21 -3.90
CA ALA A 190 10.29 -0.95 -4.10
C ALA A 190 10.93 -0.94 -5.51
N VAL A 191 10.17 -0.52 -6.54
CA VAL A 191 10.67 -0.39 -7.91
C VAL A 191 11.67 0.77 -8.06
N ALA A 192 11.46 1.91 -7.39
CA ALA A 192 12.40 3.04 -7.44
C ALA A 192 13.75 2.74 -6.74
N SER A 193 13.73 1.87 -5.72
CA SER A 193 14.93 1.47 -4.97
C SER A 193 15.88 0.60 -5.82
N THR A 194 15.34 -0.22 -6.72
CA THR A 194 16.14 -1.06 -7.63
C THR A 194 16.77 -0.29 -8.81
N LYS A 195 16.22 0.87 -9.19
CA LYS A 195 16.80 1.72 -10.25
C LYS A 195 17.91 2.66 -9.75
N ASN A 196 17.97 2.97 -8.45
CA ASN A 196 18.98 3.88 -7.91
C ASN A 196 20.32 3.21 -7.57
N GLU A 197 20.40 1.87 -7.58
CA GLU A 197 21.67 1.17 -7.34
C GLU A 197 22.61 1.13 -8.57
N GLU A 198 22.16 1.59 -9.74
CA GLU A 198 22.96 1.56 -10.99
C GLU A 198 23.72 2.87 -11.30
N LYS A 199 23.58 3.93 -10.49
CA LYS A 199 24.37 5.17 -10.65
C LYS A 199 25.05 5.57 -9.34
N GLY A 200 26.15 4.89 -9.02
CA GLY A 200 26.90 5.21 -7.80
C GLY A 200 28.26 4.55 -7.65
N LYS A 201 29.04 4.42 -8.74
CA LYS A 201 30.49 4.14 -8.62
C LYS A 201 31.29 5.02 -9.56
N GLU A 202 31.42 6.29 -9.20
CA GLU A 202 32.56 7.08 -9.66
C GLU A 202 33.52 7.39 -8.51
N LYS A 203 34.78 7.18 -8.86
CA LYS A 203 36.01 7.15 -8.08
C LYS A 203 36.15 8.29 -7.07
N LYS A 204 36.51 7.92 -5.84
CA LYS A 204 37.28 8.74 -4.91
C LYS A 204 38.73 8.88 -5.44
N PRO A 205 39.31 10.08 -5.57
CA PRO A 205 40.73 10.26 -5.36
C PRO A 205 40.98 10.86 -3.97
N ALA A 206 42.10 10.45 -3.38
CA ALA A 206 42.63 10.99 -2.15
C ALA A 206 43.34 12.34 -2.40
N GLY A 207 43.29 13.24 -1.42
CA GLY A 207 44.08 14.47 -1.40
C GLY A 207 43.64 15.36 -0.24
N GLY A 208 44.51 15.56 0.75
CA GLY A 208 44.17 16.18 2.03
C GLY A 208 44.35 17.70 2.08
N GLY A 209 44.27 18.21 3.32
CA GLY A 209 44.81 19.52 3.70
C GLY A 209 43.78 20.56 4.18
N HIS A 210 43.82 20.78 5.51
CA HIS A 210 43.63 22.06 6.21
C HIS A 210 42.32 22.86 6.07
N GLY A 211 41.75 23.19 7.24
CA GLY A 211 41.54 24.60 7.57
C GLY A 211 40.11 25.02 7.90
N ALA A 212 39.90 25.26 9.19
CA ALA A 212 39.06 26.33 9.75
C ALA A 212 37.53 26.25 9.59
N ALA A 213 36.88 26.08 10.75
CA ALA A 213 35.57 26.67 11.02
C ALA A 213 35.63 28.20 10.82
N PRO A 214 34.48 28.85 10.60
CA PRO A 214 33.87 29.42 11.80
C PRO A 214 32.35 29.19 11.88
N ALA A 215 31.92 28.96 13.11
CA ALA A 215 30.63 29.44 13.58
C ALA A 215 30.73 30.96 13.77
N THR A 216 29.74 31.70 13.26
CA THR A 216 29.42 33.03 13.79
C THR A 216 27.92 33.13 13.96
N VAL A 217 27.54 33.11 15.24
CA VAL A 217 26.33 33.64 15.83
C VAL A 217 26.29 35.18 15.71
N SER A 218 25.09 35.71 15.53
CA SER A 218 24.59 37.04 15.95
C SER A 218 23.06 36.90 15.80
N GLU A 219 22.20 36.79 16.83
CA GLU A 219 21.97 37.67 18.01
C GLU A 219 21.82 39.13 17.55
N ALA A 220 20.72 39.86 17.72
CA ALA A 220 19.62 39.89 18.68
C ALA A 220 18.36 40.47 17.99
N ALA A 221 17.12 39.99 18.21
CA ALA A 221 16.18 40.31 19.31
C ALA A 221 15.51 41.73 19.20
N PRO A 222 14.43 42.03 19.94
CA PRO A 222 13.05 42.02 19.45
C PRO A 222 12.33 43.38 19.58
N ALA A 223 11.10 43.49 19.07
CA ALA A 223 10.14 44.48 19.54
C ALA A 223 8.70 43.95 19.44
N ALA A 224 8.11 43.69 20.61
CA ALA A 224 6.69 43.88 20.89
C ALA A 224 6.35 45.39 20.69
N GLU A 225 5.12 45.86 20.52
CA GLU A 225 3.93 45.58 21.32
C GLU A 225 2.71 46.34 20.75
N SER A 226 1.51 45.83 21.08
CA SER A 226 0.22 46.54 21.20
C SER A 226 -0.45 47.03 19.90
N ALA A 227 -1.77 47.06 19.74
CA ALA A 227 -2.95 46.82 20.58
C ALA A 227 -4.06 46.37 19.60
N GLY A 228 -4.96 45.45 19.92
CA GLY A 228 -6.07 45.66 20.86
C GLY A 228 -7.35 45.90 20.06
N ALA A 229 -8.26 44.90 20.04
CA ALA A 229 -9.69 45.09 19.85
C ALA A 229 -10.42 43.78 20.20
N ASP A 230 -10.96 43.76 21.40
CA ASP A 230 -12.10 42.95 21.81
C ASP A 230 -13.20 42.87 20.73
N MET A 231 -13.71 41.66 20.48
CA MET A 231 -15.14 41.48 20.23
C MET A 231 -15.56 40.06 20.62
N VAL A 232 -16.24 40.01 21.76
CA VAL A 232 -17.12 38.94 22.23
C VAL A 232 -18.48 39.09 21.54
N ALA A 233 -19.29 38.01 21.53
CA ALA A 233 -20.70 37.88 21.14
C ALA A 233 -20.92 37.39 19.68
N GLU A 234 -21.77 36.41 19.35
CA GLU A 234 -22.74 35.59 20.08
C GLU A 234 -23.29 34.55 19.07
N GLU A 235 -23.60 33.33 19.53
CA GLU A 235 -24.41 32.35 18.78
C GLU A 235 -25.82 32.89 18.51
N PRO A 236 -26.47 32.56 17.38
CA PRO A 236 -27.92 32.48 17.36
C PRO A 236 -28.38 31.01 17.44
N ALA A 237 -29.16 30.78 18.48
CA ALA A 237 -29.85 29.54 18.78
C ALA A 237 -30.91 29.14 17.74
N GLU A 238 -31.16 27.84 17.76
CA GLU A 238 -32.24 27.06 17.15
C GLU A 238 -33.64 27.49 17.65
N GLU A 239 -34.62 27.62 16.75
CA GLU A 239 -36.04 27.81 17.09
C GLU A 239 -36.90 26.68 16.44
N PRO A 240 -37.85 26.06 17.18
CA PRO A 240 -38.51 24.80 16.81
C PRO A 240 -39.68 24.94 15.80
N PRO A 241 -40.15 23.83 15.20
CA PRO A 241 -41.11 23.87 14.09
C PRO A 241 -42.55 24.20 14.52
N PRO A 242 -43.36 24.80 13.62
CA PRO A 242 -44.76 25.13 13.89
C PRO A 242 -45.68 23.88 13.87
N LYS A 243 -46.62 23.85 14.81
CA LYS A 243 -47.73 22.89 14.87
C LYS A 243 -48.81 23.27 13.84
N THR A 244 -49.24 22.32 13.02
CA THR A 244 -50.48 22.44 12.22
C THR A 244 -51.61 21.64 12.87
N HIS A 245 -52.77 22.30 12.94
CA HIS A 245 -54.07 21.80 13.39
C HIS A 245 -54.67 20.76 12.44
#